data_AF-A0A660YPI0-F1
#
_entry.id   AF-A0A660YPI0-F1
#
_cell.length_a   1.000
_cell.length_b   1.000
_cell.length_c   1.000
_cell.angle_alpha   90.00
_cell.angle_beta   90.00
_cell.angle_gamma   90.00
#
_symmetry.space_group_name_H-M   'P 1'
#
loop_
_entity.id
_entity.type
_entity.pdbx_description
1 polymer ?
#
loop_
_entity_poly.entity_id
_entity_poly.type
_entity_poly.pdbx_seq_one_letter_code
_entity_poly.pdbx_strand_id
1 'polypeptide(L)'
;MKRKNYIFILSVLMFAGCAKMPTPTLDIIIYRYILTTPKDYSASKSYPLIIFLHGGGACVDSVNSYYAFGLGKYAEEHDDFPFIVFAPQACDKEFDLDVVWKMAMDLTHTYSVDLNRIYVTGFSQGGYSTYELAYEHPDSIAAIAPVAAWWKPHLASSIKDVPVWIFHDKGDPVVPYTDALDM
;
A
#
# COMPACT_ATOMS: atom_id res chain seq x y z
N MET A 1 -14.05 -6.74 -13.78
CA MET A 1 -12.69 -6.26 -13.47
C MET A 1 -11.65 -6.96 -14.36
N LYS A 2 -10.58 -6.30 -14.81
CA LYS A 2 -9.45 -6.98 -15.49
C LYS A 2 -8.27 -7.03 -14.52
N ARG A 3 -7.96 -8.22 -14.01
CA ARG A 3 -6.82 -8.45 -13.13
C ARG A 3 -5.56 -8.75 -13.93
N LYS A 4 -4.43 -8.21 -13.50
CA LYS A 4 -3.11 -8.53 -14.05
C LYS A 4 -2.08 -8.65 -12.93
N ASN A 5 -1.18 -9.61 -13.08
CA ASN A 5 -0.02 -9.78 -12.20
C ASN A 5 1.18 -9.14 -12.88
N TYR A 6 1.86 -8.25 -12.17
CA TYR A 6 2.99 -7.50 -12.69
C TYR A 6 4.24 -7.69 -11.84
N ILE A 7 5.39 -7.44 -12.46
CA ILE A 7 6.69 -7.42 -11.82
C ILE A 7 7.27 -6.03 -12.03
N PHE A 8 7.67 -5.38 -10.95
CA PHE A 8 8.45 -4.16 -10.95
C PHE A 8 9.90 -4.49 -10.62
N ILE A 9 10.84 -3.93 -11.38
CA ILE A 9 12.28 -4.14 -11.21
C ILE A 9 12.90 -2.77 -10.94
N LEU A 10 13.43 -2.59 -9.73
CA LEU A 10 14.23 -1.42 -9.37
C LEU A 10 15.69 -1.82 -9.25
N SER A 11 16.56 -1.19 -10.02
CA SER A 11 18.01 -1.33 -9.93
C SER A 11 18.60 -0.17 -9.14
N VAL A 12 19.19 -0.45 -7.96
CA VAL A 12 19.90 0.56 -7.16
C VAL A 12 21.40 0.28 -7.23
N LEU A 13 22.17 1.28 -7.69
CA LEU A 13 23.62 1.26 -7.67
C LEU A 13 24.09 1.91 -6.36
N MET A 14 24.59 1.11 -5.42
CA MET A 14 25.19 1.63 -4.19
C MET A 14 26.70 1.81 -4.34
N PHE A 15 27.20 2.99 -3.98
CA PHE A 15 28.63 3.26 -3.84
C PHE A 15 28.94 3.46 -2.35
N ALA A 16 29.61 2.48 -1.73
CA ALA A 16 30.15 2.68 -0.38
C ALA A 16 31.39 3.59 -0.46
N GLY A 17 31.39 4.66 0.35
CA GLY A 17 32.41 5.70 0.38
C GLY A 17 33.84 5.20 0.68
N CYS A 18 34.81 5.95 0.14
CA CYS A 18 36.23 5.64 -0.03
C CYS A 18 36.98 4.98 1.15
N ALA A 19 37.44 3.73 0.93
CA ALA A 19 38.86 3.37 0.83
C ALA A 19 38.96 1.93 0.28
N LYS A 20 39.56 1.77 -0.92
CA LYS A 20 39.50 0.59 -1.82
C LYS A 20 38.09 0.33 -2.36
N MET A 21 37.81 0.75 -3.60
CA MET A 21 36.51 0.52 -4.25
C MET A 21 36.16 -0.99 -4.23
N PRO A 22 35.16 -1.42 -3.45
CA PRO A 22 34.58 -2.75 -3.63
C PRO A 22 33.81 -2.75 -4.97
N THR A 23 33.74 -3.90 -5.63
CA THR A 23 32.90 -4.08 -6.83
C THR A 23 31.47 -3.60 -6.54
N PRO A 24 30.86 -2.75 -7.38
CA PRO A 24 29.48 -2.31 -7.16
C PRO A 24 28.57 -3.54 -7.10
N THR A 25 27.84 -3.69 -5.99
CA THR A 25 26.78 -4.67 -5.88
C THR A 25 25.52 -4.07 -6.48
N LEU A 26 24.98 -4.74 -7.49
CA LEU A 26 23.68 -4.39 -8.05
C LEU A 26 22.62 -5.07 -7.18
N ASP A 27 21.97 -4.29 -6.33
CA ASP A 27 20.77 -4.77 -5.65
C ASP A 27 19.57 -4.60 -6.59
N ILE A 28 19.09 -5.73 -7.11
CA ILE A 28 17.86 -5.80 -7.89
C ILE A 28 16.72 -6.06 -6.93
N ILE A 29 15.87 -5.07 -6.72
CA ILE A 29 14.64 -5.22 -5.96
C ILE A 29 13.53 -5.61 -6.93
N ILE A 30 12.96 -6.80 -6.73
CA ILE A 30 11.83 -7.30 -7.51
C ILE A 30 10.58 -7.22 -6.65
N TYR A 31 9.68 -6.30 -6.98
CA TYR A 31 8.36 -6.20 -6.34
C TYR A 31 7.30 -6.80 -7.25
N ARG A 32 6.56 -7.78 -6.72
CA ARG A 32 5.33 -8.27 -7.38
C ARG A 32 4.17 -7.41 -6.93
N TYR A 33 3.19 -7.22 -7.80
CA TYR A 33 1.95 -6.57 -7.40
C TYR A 33 0.75 -7.09 -8.19
N ILE A 34 -0.40 -7.00 -7.54
CA ILE A 34 -1.71 -7.19 -8.18
C ILE A 34 -2.23 -5.80 -8.52
N LEU A 35 -2.69 -5.64 -9.76
CA LEU A 35 -3.36 -4.43 -10.19
C LEU A 35 -4.72 -4.77 -10.78
N THR A 36 -5.65 -3.90 -10.41
CA THR A 36 -7.07 -4.04 -10.65
C THR A 36 -7.58 -2.68 -11.12
N THR A 37 -8.37 -2.67 -12.18
CA THR A 37 -9.03 -1.47 -12.67
C THR A 37 -10.55 -1.65 -12.68
N PRO A 38 -11.33 -0.54 -12.64
CA PRO A 38 -12.76 -0.60 -12.87
C PRO A 38 -13.08 -1.33 -14.16
N LYS A 39 -14.24 -2.01 -14.20
CA LYS A 39 -14.64 -2.85 -15.35
C LYS A 39 -14.74 -2.04 -16.65
N ASP A 40 -15.17 -0.80 -16.55
CA ASP A 40 -15.34 0.16 -17.65
C ASP A 40 -14.14 1.13 -17.78
N TYR A 41 -12.96 0.75 -17.26
CA TYR A 41 -11.77 1.59 -17.28
C TYR A 41 -11.51 2.19 -18.68
N SER A 42 -11.34 3.51 -18.72
CA SER A 42 -11.00 4.28 -19.91
C SER A 42 -10.02 5.38 -19.58
N ALA A 43 -8.96 5.53 -20.37
CA ALA A 43 -7.96 6.59 -20.18
C ALA A 43 -8.52 8.02 -20.32
N SER A 44 -9.77 8.17 -20.79
CA SER A 44 -10.48 9.46 -20.88
C SER A 44 -11.20 9.88 -19.59
N LYS A 45 -11.31 8.98 -18.61
CA LYS A 45 -11.90 9.22 -17.28
C LYS A 45 -10.80 9.29 -16.24
N SER A 46 -11.06 9.89 -15.08
CA SER A 46 -10.10 9.95 -13.96
C SER A 46 -10.62 9.14 -12.78
N TYR A 47 -9.78 8.24 -12.25
CA TYR A 47 -10.18 7.25 -11.26
C TYR A 47 -9.43 7.43 -9.94
N PRO A 48 -10.09 7.19 -8.79
CA PRO A 48 -9.40 7.13 -7.51
C PRO A 48 -8.49 5.88 -7.44
N LEU A 49 -7.40 5.99 -6.68
CA LEU A 49 -6.46 4.90 -6.44
C LEU A 49 -6.56 4.44 -4.99
N ILE A 50 -6.65 3.13 -4.76
CA ILE A 50 -6.40 2.52 -3.44
C ILE A 50 -5.07 1.77 -3.49
N ILE A 51 -4.18 2.11 -2.56
CA ILE A 51 -3.00 1.33 -2.22
C ILE A 51 -3.41 0.37 -1.08
N PHE A 52 -3.38 -0.94 -1.37
CA PHE A 52 -3.75 -1.99 -0.42
C PHE A 52 -2.53 -2.75 0.07
N LEU A 53 -2.31 -2.75 1.39
CA LEU A 53 -1.16 -3.38 2.04
C LEU A 53 -1.59 -4.62 2.84
N HIS A 54 -1.12 -5.79 2.43
CA HIS A 54 -1.44 -7.06 3.09
C HIS A 54 -0.79 -7.17 4.49
N GLY A 55 -1.32 -8.06 5.33
CA GLY A 55 -0.72 -8.39 6.63
C GLY A 55 0.57 -9.21 6.53
N GLY A 56 1.32 -9.31 7.63
CA GLY A 56 2.55 -10.09 7.68
C GLY A 56 2.32 -11.57 7.34
N GLY A 57 3.27 -12.17 6.63
CA GLY A 57 3.21 -13.57 6.20
C GLY A 57 2.24 -13.87 5.05
N ALA A 58 1.46 -12.87 4.59
CA ALA A 58 0.38 -13.08 3.64
C ALA A 58 0.82 -13.11 2.15
N CYS A 59 2.11 -12.91 1.87
CA CYS A 59 2.63 -12.85 0.50
C CYS A 59 2.87 -14.23 -0.13
N VAL A 60 3.11 -15.26 0.68
CA VAL A 60 3.27 -16.66 0.20
C VAL A 60 2.00 -17.11 -0.54
N ASP A 61 0.84 -16.60 -0.10
CA ASP A 61 -0.48 -16.74 -0.73
C ASP A 61 -1.05 -15.38 -1.16
N SER A 62 -0.21 -14.45 -1.61
CA SER A 62 -0.51 -13.03 -1.97
C SER A 62 -1.85 -12.77 -2.69
N VAL A 63 -2.24 -13.69 -3.55
CA VAL A 63 -3.52 -13.66 -4.26
C VAL A 63 -4.67 -13.89 -3.30
N ASN A 64 -4.58 -14.93 -2.48
CA ASN A 64 -5.59 -15.24 -1.47
C ASN A 64 -5.65 -14.16 -0.41
N SER A 65 -4.54 -13.54 -0.02
CA SER A 65 -4.57 -12.44 0.95
C SER A 65 -5.24 -11.18 0.41
N TYR A 66 -4.98 -10.82 -0.84
CA TYR A 66 -5.72 -9.77 -1.56
C TYR A 66 -7.24 -10.00 -1.57
N TYR A 67 -7.69 -11.25 -1.67
CA TYR A 67 -9.10 -11.62 -1.60
C TYR A 67 -9.63 -11.83 -0.17
N ALA A 68 -8.79 -12.29 0.76
CA ALA A 68 -9.16 -12.66 2.13
C ALA A 68 -9.53 -11.44 2.96
N PHE A 69 -8.90 -10.30 2.70
CA PHE A 69 -9.26 -9.02 3.33
C PHE A 69 -10.38 -8.28 2.59
N GLY A 70 -11.05 -8.95 1.65
CA GLY A 70 -12.31 -8.51 1.06
C GLY A 70 -12.18 -7.48 -0.06
N LEU A 71 -11.21 -6.57 -0.04
CA LEU A 71 -11.13 -5.48 -1.03
C LEU A 71 -11.00 -6.01 -2.47
N GLY A 72 -10.10 -6.98 -2.68
CA GLY A 72 -9.91 -7.58 -4.00
C GLY A 72 -11.13 -8.31 -4.51
N LYS A 73 -11.83 -9.00 -3.61
CA LYS A 73 -13.05 -9.75 -3.91
C LYS A 73 -14.21 -8.80 -4.18
N TYR A 74 -14.36 -7.79 -3.34
CA TYR A 74 -15.36 -6.74 -3.47
C TYR A 74 -15.25 -6.04 -4.81
N ALA A 75 -14.03 -5.65 -5.21
CA ALA A 75 -13.78 -5.02 -6.50
C ALA A 75 -14.13 -5.92 -7.70
N GLU A 76 -14.05 -7.24 -7.56
CA GLU A 76 -14.44 -8.19 -8.61
C GLU A 76 -15.95 -8.39 -8.69
N GLU A 77 -16.62 -8.43 -7.54
CA GLU A 77 -18.05 -8.70 -7.42
C GLU A 77 -18.92 -7.46 -7.68
N HIS A 78 -18.35 -6.25 -7.56
CA HIS A 78 -19.07 -4.98 -7.70
C HIS A 78 -18.59 -4.22 -8.94
N ASP A 79 -19.40 -4.28 -10.00
CA ASP A 79 -19.12 -3.62 -11.28
C ASP A 79 -19.06 -2.08 -11.17
N ASP A 80 -19.69 -1.50 -10.15
CA ASP A 80 -19.73 -0.08 -9.84
C ASP A 80 -18.56 0.40 -8.96
N PHE A 81 -17.65 -0.50 -8.58
CA PHE A 81 -16.49 -0.14 -7.79
C PHE A 81 -15.50 0.72 -8.61
N PRO A 82 -15.30 2.01 -8.25
CA PRO A 82 -14.68 2.97 -9.16
C PRO A 82 -13.16 3.01 -9.06
N PHE A 83 -12.54 2.20 -8.20
CA PHE A 83 -11.12 2.35 -7.87
C PHE A 83 -10.21 1.54 -8.79
N ILE A 84 -9.07 2.15 -9.10
CA ILE A 84 -7.87 1.38 -9.41
C ILE A 84 -7.33 0.88 -8.07
N VAL A 85 -7.05 -0.42 -7.96
CA VAL A 85 -6.49 -1.00 -6.73
C VAL A 85 -5.10 -1.54 -7.03
N PHE A 86 -4.11 -0.97 -6.35
CA PHE A 86 -2.71 -1.38 -6.38
C PHE A 86 -2.39 -2.14 -5.08
N ALA A 87 -2.01 -3.41 -5.21
CA ALA A 87 -1.68 -4.27 -4.08
C ALA A 87 -0.26 -4.83 -4.24
N PRO A 88 0.78 -4.10 -3.78
CA PRO A 88 2.15 -4.59 -3.76
C PRO A 88 2.30 -5.80 -2.83
N GLN A 89 3.32 -6.61 -3.10
CA GLN A 89 3.58 -7.86 -2.39
C GLN A 89 4.97 -7.82 -1.76
N ALA A 90 5.03 -7.99 -0.43
CA ALA A 90 6.25 -8.04 0.36
C ALA A 90 6.40 -9.45 0.98
N CYS A 91 7.24 -10.30 0.37
CA CYS A 91 7.30 -11.73 0.68
C CYS A 91 8.27 -12.12 1.77
N ASP A 92 9.43 -11.49 1.80
CA ASP A 92 10.54 -11.89 2.66
C ASP A 92 10.85 -10.86 3.75
N LYS A 93 10.11 -9.74 3.77
CA LYS A 93 10.34 -8.58 4.64
C LYS A 93 9.09 -7.69 4.73
N GLU A 94 9.16 -6.69 5.60
CA GLU A 94 8.18 -5.59 5.65
C GLU A 94 8.17 -4.82 4.32
N PHE A 95 7.12 -4.03 4.09
CA PHE A 95 7.06 -3.14 2.93
C PHE A 95 8.20 -2.11 2.99
N ASP A 96 8.91 -1.97 1.87
CA ASP A 96 9.77 -0.81 1.61
C ASP A 96 8.87 0.32 1.10
N LEU A 97 8.51 1.26 1.98
CA LEU A 97 7.45 2.24 1.71
C LEU A 97 7.85 3.26 0.65
N ASP A 98 9.12 3.63 0.57
CA ASP A 98 9.65 4.45 -0.52
C ASP A 98 9.43 3.77 -1.87
N VAL A 99 9.71 2.47 -1.96
CA VAL A 99 9.49 1.69 -3.19
C VAL A 99 8.00 1.54 -3.49
N VAL A 100 7.18 1.25 -2.49
CA VAL A 100 5.71 1.14 -2.64
C VAL A 100 5.13 2.44 -3.16
N TRP A 101 5.50 3.58 -2.56
CA TRP A 101 5.03 4.89 -2.98
C TRP A 101 5.48 5.21 -4.40
N LYS A 102 6.75 4.99 -4.72
CA LYS A 102 7.28 5.19 -6.08
C LYS A 102 6.53 4.35 -7.11
N MET A 103 6.27 3.08 -6.81
CA MET A 103 5.49 2.21 -7.70
C MET A 103 4.05 2.73 -7.89
N ALA A 104 3.40 3.20 -6.82
CA ALA A 104 2.08 3.81 -6.92
C ALA A 104 2.10 5.07 -7.80
N MET A 105 3.13 5.90 -7.68
CA MET A 105 3.30 7.10 -8.50
C MET A 105 3.59 6.75 -9.97
N ASP A 106 4.42 5.73 -10.23
CA ASP A 106 4.69 5.23 -11.59
C ASP A 106 3.41 4.73 -12.28
N LEU A 107 2.47 4.14 -11.53
CA LEU A 107 1.18 3.74 -12.07
C LEU A 107 0.35 4.94 -12.55
N THR A 108 0.50 6.12 -11.95
CA THR A 108 -0.22 7.34 -12.39
C THR A 108 0.25 7.84 -13.76
N HIS A 109 1.45 7.48 -14.19
CA HIS A 109 1.95 7.75 -15.54
C HIS A 109 1.38 6.78 -16.59
N THR A 110 0.87 5.63 -16.15
CA THR A 110 0.35 4.56 -17.04
C THR A 110 -1.18 4.50 -17.03
N TYR A 111 -1.81 4.87 -15.91
CA TYR A 111 -3.24 4.82 -15.69
C TYR A 111 -3.77 6.21 -15.33
N SER A 112 -5.00 6.50 -15.77
CA SER A 112 -5.65 7.77 -15.49
C SER A 112 -6.14 7.82 -14.04
N VAL A 113 -5.25 8.26 -13.15
CA VAL A 113 -5.48 8.39 -11.71
C VAL A 113 -5.77 9.85 -11.37
N ASP A 114 -6.74 10.07 -10.47
CA ASP A 114 -6.95 11.35 -9.82
C ASP A 114 -6.00 11.49 -8.63
N LEU A 115 -5.00 12.36 -8.76
CA LEU A 115 -3.98 12.55 -7.72
C LEU A 115 -4.54 13.14 -6.42
N ASN A 116 -5.76 13.72 -6.43
CA ASN A 116 -6.43 14.19 -5.22
C ASN A 116 -7.24 13.08 -4.52
N ARG A 117 -7.24 11.85 -5.07
CA ARG A 117 -8.03 10.72 -4.57
C ARG A 117 -7.17 9.46 -4.49
N ILE A 118 -6.03 9.59 -3.83
CA ILE A 118 -5.15 8.48 -3.45
C ILE A 118 -5.49 8.07 -2.02
N TYR A 119 -5.89 6.82 -1.84
CA TYR A 119 -6.30 6.26 -0.56
C TYR A 119 -5.38 5.12 -0.16
N VAL A 120 -5.15 4.95 1.14
CA VAL A 120 -4.31 3.85 1.64
C VAL A 120 -5.07 3.05 2.68
N THR A 121 -4.99 1.73 2.59
CA THR A 121 -5.57 0.81 3.58
C THR A 121 -4.74 -0.46 3.65
N GLY A 122 -4.84 -1.15 4.79
CA GLY A 122 -4.13 -2.39 5.01
C GLY A 122 -4.49 -3.04 6.33
N PHE A 123 -4.04 -4.27 6.50
CA PHE A 123 -4.34 -5.10 7.67
C PHE A 123 -3.09 -5.44 8.47
N SER A 124 -3.16 -5.36 9.80
CA SER A 124 -2.05 -5.73 10.71
C SER A 124 -0.78 -4.96 10.37
N GLN A 125 0.31 -5.64 10.00
CA GLN A 125 1.52 -5.00 9.50
C GLN A 125 1.25 -4.02 8.35
N GLY A 126 0.36 -4.35 7.41
CA GLY A 126 -0.05 -3.44 6.34
C GLY A 126 -0.92 -2.27 6.82
N GLY A 127 -1.64 -2.44 7.92
CA GLY A 127 -2.36 -1.35 8.58
C GLY A 127 -1.41 -0.40 9.30
N TYR A 128 -0.33 -0.90 9.91
CA TYR A 128 0.75 -0.06 10.41
C TYR A 128 1.45 0.70 9.26
N SER A 129 1.80 0.01 8.17
CA SER A 129 2.37 0.66 6.97
C SER A 129 1.43 1.70 6.34
N THR A 130 0.11 1.57 6.52
CA THR A 130 -0.87 2.58 6.09
C THR A 130 -0.67 3.89 6.86
N TYR A 131 -0.43 3.83 8.17
CA TYR A 131 -0.10 5.01 8.96
C TYR A 131 1.24 5.61 8.53
N GLU A 132 2.26 4.78 8.35
CA GLU A 132 3.60 5.23 7.96
C GLU A 132 3.58 6.00 6.63
N LEU A 133 2.90 5.48 5.60
CA LEU A 133 2.73 6.21 4.34
C LEU A 133 2.01 7.55 4.52
N ALA A 134 1.01 7.61 5.41
CA ALA A 134 0.32 8.87 5.72
C ALA A 134 1.24 9.87 6.43
N TYR A 135 2.12 9.42 7.33
CA TYR A 135 3.10 10.31 7.97
C TYR A 135 4.12 10.86 6.95
N GLU A 136 4.52 10.07 5.97
CA GLU A 136 5.51 10.44 4.94
C GLU A 136 4.90 11.30 3.82
N HIS A 137 3.63 11.10 3.49
CA HIS A 137 2.94 11.75 2.37
C HIS A 137 1.58 12.35 2.75
N PRO A 138 1.47 13.16 3.83
CA PRO A 138 0.18 13.63 4.34
C PRO A 138 -0.56 14.54 3.35
N ASP A 139 0.18 15.30 2.51
CA ASP A 139 -0.41 16.20 1.51
C ASP A 139 -0.90 15.47 0.24
N SER A 140 -0.48 14.22 0.03
CA SER A 140 -0.80 13.44 -1.17
C SER A 140 -1.87 12.37 -0.94
N ILE A 141 -2.08 11.98 0.32
CA ILE A 141 -3.05 10.93 0.69
C ILE A 141 -4.36 11.57 1.09
N ALA A 142 -5.42 11.21 0.36
CA ALA A 142 -6.76 11.79 0.52
C ALA A 142 -7.53 11.23 1.74
N ALA A 143 -7.28 9.98 2.12
CA ALA A 143 -7.74 9.38 3.38
C ALA A 143 -7.05 8.02 3.61
N ILE A 144 -7.06 7.56 4.86
CA ILE A 144 -6.60 6.23 5.23
C ILE A 144 -7.63 5.42 6.02
N ALA A 145 -7.58 4.10 5.86
CA ALA A 145 -8.41 3.15 6.62
C ALA A 145 -7.56 1.97 7.15
N PRO A 146 -6.83 2.15 8.25
CA PRO A 146 -6.01 1.08 8.83
C PRO A 146 -6.87 0.06 9.61
N VAL A 147 -6.54 -1.23 9.46
CA VAL A 147 -7.27 -2.34 10.09
C VAL A 147 -6.34 -3.18 10.97
N ALA A 148 -6.76 -3.47 12.20
CA ALA A 148 -6.04 -4.29 13.17
C ALA A 148 -4.58 -3.86 13.38
N ALA A 149 -4.35 -2.54 13.51
CA ALA A 149 -3.02 -1.93 13.43
C ALA A 149 -2.68 -1.12 14.68
N TRP A 150 -1.37 -0.91 14.89
CA TRP A 150 -0.85 0.09 15.80
C TRP A 150 -0.38 1.32 15.01
N TRP A 151 -0.11 2.41 15.72
CA TRP A 151 0.31 3.69 15.14
C TRP A 151 1.36 4.37 16.04
N LYS A 152 1.87 5.54 15.63
CA LYS A 152 2.91 6.28 16.36
C LYS A 152 2.31 7.58 16.92
N PRO A 153 1.90 7.64 18.20
CA PRO A 153 1.23 8.81 18.75
C PRO A 153 2.02 10.12 18.63
N HIS A 154 3.35 10.05 18.71
CA HIS A 154 4.22 11.23 18.54
C HIS A 154 4.21 11.82 17.12
N LEU A 155 3.65 11.10 16.13
CA LEU A 155 3.46 11.57 14.75
C LEU A 155 2.02 11.97 14.45
N ALA A 156 1.08 11.88 15.40
CA ALA A 156 -0.34 12.22 15.18
C ALA A 156 -0.55 13.55 14.46
N SER A 157 0.22 14.57 14.84
CA SER A 157 0.10 15.91 14.29
C SER A 157 0.47 16.02 12.81
N SER A 158 1.25 15.09 12.25
CA SER A 158 1.63 15.13 10.83
C SER A 158 0.47 14.74 9.90
N ILE A 159 -0.52 14.00 10.41
CA ILE A 159 -1.69 13.53 9.66
C ILE A 159 -3.00 14.16 10.16
N LYS A 160 -2.93 15.25 10.93
CA LYS A 160 -4.10 15.90 11.55
C LYS A 160 -5.20 16.30 10.55
N ASP A 161 -4.82 16.54 9.29
CA ASP A 161 -5.71 16.97 8.21
C ASP A 161 -6.08 15.80 7.27
N VAL A 162 -5.51 14.61 7.47
CA VAL A 162 -5.82 13.39 6.71
C VAL A 162 -7.02 12.70 7.36
N PRO A 163 -8.14 12.49 6.66
CA PRO A 163 -9.25 11.71 7.19
C PRO A 163 -8.81 10.26 7.48
N VAL A 164 -9.06 9.81 8.70
CA VAL A 164 -8.71 8.46 9.17
C VAL A 164 -9.95 7.71 9.64
N TRP A 165 -10.16 6.49 9.16
CA TRP A 165 -11.18 5.57 9.70
C TRP A 165 -10.55 4.27 10.19
N ILE A 166 -10.45 4.13 11.51
CA ILE A 166 -9.77 3.03 12.19
C ILE A 166 -10.74 1.87 12.42
N PHE A 167 -10.28 0.64 12.17
CA PHE A 167 -11.01 -0.59 12.48
C PHE A 167 -10.14 -1.52 13.31
N HIS A 168 -10.61 -1.93 14.49
CA HIS A 168 -9.88 -2.84 15.37
C HIS A 168 -10.83 -3.70 16.18
N ASP A 169 -10.55 -5.00 16.30
CA ASP A 169 -11.33 -5.88 17.17
C ASP A 169 -10.86 -5.74 18.62
N LYS A 170 -11.80 -5.54 19.54
CA LYS A 170 -11.51 -5.49 20.99
C LYS A 170 -10.91 -6.81 21.50
N GLY A 171 -11.23 -7.93 20.83
CA GLY A 171 -10.73 -9.26 21.16
C GLY A 171 -9.40 -9.65 20.50
N ASP A 172 -8.74 -8.75 19.75
CA ASP A 172 -7.52 -9.08 19.01
C ASP A 172 -6.40 -9.57 19.95
N PRO A 173 -5.95 -10.84 19.84
CA PRO A 173 -4.93 -11.40 20.71
C PRO A 173 -3.50 -11.11 20.23
N VAL A 174 -3.34 -10.50 19.05
CA VAL A 174 -2.06 -10.24 18.39
C VAL A 174 -1.67 -8.77 18.51
N VAL A 175 -2.57 -7.88 18.10
CA VAL A 175 -2.39 -6.43 18.24
C VAL A 175 -3.43 -5.92 19.24
N PRO A 176 -3.05 -5.60 20.49
CA PRO A 176 -3.99 -5.11 21.48
C PRO A 176 -4.81 -3.92 20.98
N TYR A 177 -6.13 -3.94 21.18
CA TYR A 177 -7.01 -2.85 20.70
C TYR A 177 -6.64 -1.47 21.28
N THR A 178 -5.97 -1.44 22.44
CA THR A 178 -5.44 -0.22 23.05
C THR A 178 -4.43 0.48 22.16
N ASP A 179 -3.70 -0.28 21.34
CA ASP A 179 -2.72 0.27 20.42
C ASP A 179 -3.37 1.04 19.27
N ALA A 180 -4.70 0.98 19.13
CA ALA A 180 -5.48 1.73 18.15
C ALA A 180 -6.36 2.86 18.74
N LEU A 181 -6.45 2.98 20.08
CA LEU A 181 -7.45 3.85 20.74
C LEU A 181 -7.02 5.32 20.92
N ASP A 182 -5.73 5.61 20.95
CA ASP A 182 -5.25 6.89 21.49
C ASP A 182 -5.03 8.00 20.42
N MET A 183 -5.71 7.92 19.27
CA MET A 183 -5.51 8.83 18.13
C MET A 183 -6.02 10.27 18.31
#